data_AF-A0A1C5QNM8-F1
#
_entry.id   AF-A0A1C5QNM8-F1
#
_cell.length_a   1.000
_cell.length_b   1.000
_cell.length_c   1.000
_cell.angle_alpha   90.00
_cell.angle_beta   90.00
_cell.angle_gamma   90.00
#
_symmetry.space_group_name_H-M   'P 1'
#
loop_
_entity.id
_entity.type
_entity.pdbx_description
1 polymer ?
#
loop_
_entity_poly.entity_id
_entity_poly.type
_entity_poly.pdbx_seq_one_letter_code
_entity_poly.pdbx_strand_id
1 'polypeptide(L)'
;MGFQPKVLPYAYEIKTIDSHTMGESTRIVYDGFPYLPGDTMMDKKKYLMENYDFLRSALMLEPRGHRDMFGALLTQPVHEEADFGVIFMDSGGCLNMCGHGSIGTASMVVETGMVPAEEPYTEVVLDAPSGLIRTNVHVVDGKAKEVSILNVPVFLYKEDLCTELSGVGEIHFDISFGGSFFALVNAREIGISLELQNVEKLTQIGMELREKINRTVEIRHPYLDITTVDLVEFYDTTENEQADLKNCVVFGDAQVDRSPCGTGTSAKMVALYAKGKMKPGDTFIYESITGSLFKGEIAQEVEIDGKNGIIPKITGSAYITGINNWILDDDDPLECGFLLGTMEEQEESVRSRIVRAAWSLFGEKGYKDTSVADIIERAKIKESEFYEYFTEKDELQDTMGDLFDQKYADLMVSMNPRFSQYEKLVYLNQALFGLIEEGQKNGEFSKEDSAENLADNYASLERGMIYDWCLKGGSYSLREKGKQLLPIYLQSLRKAG
;
A
#
# COMPACT_ATOMS: atom_id res chain seq x y z
N MET A 1 13.98 -12.80 48.78
CA MET A 1 13.16 -11.58 48.68
C MET A 1 12.32 -11.72 47.41
N GLY A 2 11.01 -11.76 47.53
CA GLY A 2 10.10 -11.77 46.38
C GLY A 2 9.95 -10.34 45.86
N PHE A 3 10.90 -9.88 45.05
CA PHE A 3 10.79 -8.63 44.33
C PHE A 3 9.90 -8.88 43.10
N GLN A 4 8.59 -8.96 43.32
CA GLN A 4 7.66 -8.76 42.21
C GLN A 4 7.35 -7.26 42.14
N PRO A 5 7.66 -6.60 41.01
CA PRO A 5 7.29 -5.21 40.83
C PRO A 5 5.78 -5.07 40.96
N LYS A 6 5.33 -4.13 41.81
CA LYS A 6 3.92 -3.75 41.88
C LYS A 6 3.66 -2.73 40.79
N VAL A 7 3.08 -3.21 39.70
CA VAL A 7 2.61 -2.42 38.56
C VAL A 7 1.24 -1.83 38.97
N LEU A 8 1.09 -0.51 38.89
CA LEU A 8 -0.20 0.18 39.16
C LEU A 8 -1.18 -0.06 37.99
N PRO A 9 -2.49 0.18 38.15
CA PRO A 9 -3.39 0.21 36.99
C PRO A 9 -3.01 1.38 36.09
N TYR A 10 -2.63 1.07 34.85
CA TYR A 10 -2.26 2.03 33.81
C TYR A 10 -3.37 2.16 32.76
N ALA A 11 -3.35 3.24 31.96
CA ALA A 11 -4.36 3.49 30.94
C ALA A 11 -4.37 2.37 29.88
N TYR A 12 -3.19 1.90 29.46
CA TYR A 12 -3.05 0.73 28.60
C TYR A 12 -1.88 -0.16 29.03
N GLU A 13 -2.08 -1.47 28.89
CA GLU A 13 -1.08 -2.51 29.02
C GLU A 13 -1.11 -3.35 27.73
N ILE A 14 -0.10 -3.22 26.87
CA ILE A 14 -0.06 -3.81 25.52
C ILE A 14 1.04 -4.85 25.45
N LYS A 15 0.70 -6.07 25.05
CA LYS A 15 1.68 -7.16 24.91
C LYS A 15 2.07 -7.37 23.47
N THR A 16 3.38 -7.52 23.25
CA THR A 16 3.94 -7.73 21.91
C THR A 16 4.90 -8.91 21.87
N ILE A 17 4.99 -9.52 20.70
CA ILE A 17 6.11 -10.37 20.30
C ILE A 17 6.92 -9.51 19.33
N ASP A 18 8.12 -9.13 19.73
CA ASP A 18 9.04 -8.44 18.83
C ASP A 18 9.83 -9.50 18.08
N SER A 19 9.92 -9.33 16.77
CA SER A 19 10.68 -10.16 15.85
C SER A 19 11.43 -9.30 14.86
N HIS A 20 12.28 -9.92 14.05
CA HIS A 20 12.78 -9.30 12.83
C HIS A 20 12.74 -10.29 11.67
N THR A 21 12.38 -9.83 10.49
CA THR A 21 12.45 -10.59 9.24
C THR A 21 13.70 -10.16 8.50
N MET A 22 14.74 -11.01 8.53
CA MET A 22 16.02 -10.75 7.87
C MET A 22 16.63 -9.36 8.19
N GLY A 23 16.36 -8.83 9.38
CA GLY A 23 16.93 -7.58 9.90
C GLY A 23 15.89 -6.48 10.12
N GLU A 24 14.80 -6.51 9.36
CA GLU A 24 13.73 -5.52 9.46
C GLU A 24 12.80 -5.87 10.62
N SER A 25 12.52 -4.91 11.50
CA SER A 25 11.77 -5.16 12.74
C SER A 25 10.31 -5.53 12.48
N THR A 26 9.68 -6.29 13.37
CA THR A 26 8.22 -6.48 13.36
C THR A 26 7.74 -6.70 14.79
N ARG A 27 7.14 -5.66 15.37
CA ARG A 27 6.46 -5.68 16.67
C ARG A 27 5.02 -6.14 16.52
N ILE A 28 4.73 -7.37 16.92
CA ILE A 28 3.42 -8.00 16.74
C ILE A 28 2.61 -7.83 18.02
N VAL A 29 1.60 -6.95 17.98
CA VAL A 29 0.65 -6.72 19.07
C VAL A 29 -0.38 -7.84 19.05
N TYR A 30 -0.47 -8.59 20.15
CA TYR A 30 -1.38 -9.74 20.27
C TYR A 30 -2.38 -9.62 21.42
N ASP A 31 -2.18 -8.67 22.35
CA ASP A 31 -3.06 -8.44 23.49
C ASP A 31 -2.97 -6.98 23.97
N GLY A 32 -4.05 -6.49 24.59
CA GLY A 32 -4.11 -5.15 25.19
C GLY A 32 -4.58 -4.01 24.28
N PHE A 33 -4.71 -4.24 22.97
CA PHE A 33 -5.27 -3.24 22.05
C PHE A 33 -6.82 -3.20 22.14
N PRO A 34 -7.46 -2.01 22.05
CA PRO A 34 -8.91 -1.90 22.03
C PRO A 34 -9.56 -2.67 20.87
N TYR A 35 -10.82 -3.07 21.07
CA TYR A 35 -11.62 -3.66 20.00
C TYR A 35 -11.82 -2.65 18.85
N LEU A 36 -11.61 -3.11 17.61
CA LEU A 36 -11.80 -2.34 16.40
C LEU A 36 -13.08 -2.82 15.68
N PRO A 37 -14.18 -2.03 15.72
CA PRO A 37 -15.38 -2.32 14.93
C PRO A 37 -15.09 -2.11 13.44
N GLY A 38 -15.86 -2.79 12.59
CA GLY A 38 -15.75 -2.70 11.14
C GLY A 38 -16.16 -4.01 10.47
N ASP A 39 -16.89 -3.88 9.37
CA ASP A 39 -17.35 -5.02 8.57
C ASP A 39 -16.27 -5.50 7.59
N THR A 40 -15.22 -4.70 7.38
CA THR A 40 -14.03 -5.05 6.61
C THR A 40 -12.74 -4.75 7.39
N MET A 41 -11.62 -5.36 6.98
CA MET A 41 -10.30 -5.01 7.54
C MET A 41 -9.91 -3.55 7.26
N MET A 42 -10.40 -2.97 6.16
CA MET A 42 -10.25 -1.55 5.85
C MET A 42 -11.01 -0.67 6.85
N ASP A 43 -12.23 -1.03 7.23
CA ASP A 43 -12.99 -0.31 8.25
C ASP A 43 -12.28 -0.35 9.62
N LYS A 44 -11.74 -1.52 10.00
CA LYS A 44 -10.96 -1.67 11.23
C LYS A 44 -9.71 -0.79 11.22
N LYS A 45 -8.98 -0.74 10.10
CA LYS A 45 -7.83 0.17 9.91
C LYS A 45 -8.25 1.63 10.02
N LYS A 46 -9.32 2.04 9.33
CA LYS A 46 -9.85 3.41 9.40
C LYS A 46 -10.23 3.80 10.82
N TYR A 47 -10.92 2.90 11.53
CA TYR A 47 -11.30 3.12 12.91
C TYR A 47 -10.08 3.27 13.84
N LEU A 48 -9.03 2.45 13.64
CA LEU A 48 -7.76 2.59 14.36
C LEU A 48 -7.15 3.97 14.13
N MET A 49 -7.02 4.41 12.87
CA MET A 49 -6.43 5.71 12.55
C MET A 49 -7.24 6.89 13.10
N GLU A 50 -8.57 6.78 13.13
CA GLU A 50 -9.44 7.86 13.61
C GLU A 50 -9.51 7.94 15.15
N ASN A 51 -9.40 6.80 15.85
CA ASN A 51 -9.70 6.73 17.28
C ASN A 51 -8.50 6.35 18.16
N TYR A 52 -7.49 5.67 17.60
CA TYR A 52 -6.41 5.02 18.35
C TYR A 52 -5.02 5.20 17.72
N ASP A 53 -4.82 6.17 16.80
CA ASP A 53 -3.51 6.42 16.19
C ASP A 53 -2.42 6.78 17.22
N PHE A 54 -2.84 7.34 18.36
CA PHE A 54 -1.94 7.59 19.48
C PHE A 54 -1.30 6.31 20.04
N LEU A 55 -1.99 5.16 20.00
CA LEU A 55 -1.43 3.87 20.41
C LEU A 55 -0.42 3.35 19.39
N ARG A 56 -0.68 3.56 18.09
CA ARG A 56 0.32 3.28 17.04
C ARG A 56 1.57 4.10 17.33
N SER A 57 1.43 5.41 17.47
CA SER A 57 2.54 6.33 17.72
C SER A 57 3.31 5.94 18.99
N ALA A 58 2.60 5.64 20.09
CA ALA A 58 3.20 5.21 21.35
C ALA A 58 4.05 3.94 21.23
N LEU A 59 3.66 3.00 20.36
CA LEU A 59 4.35 1.72 20.17
C LEU A 59 5.46 1.78 19.12
N MET A 60 5.32 2.61 18.08
CA MET A 60 6.27 2.69 16.97
C MET A 60 7.37 3.72 17.24
N LEU A 61 7.06 4.84 17.89
CA LEU A 61 7.99 5.95 18.07
C LEU A 61 8.79 5.83 19.38
N GLU A 62 9.81 6.67 19.53
CA GLU A 62 10.54 6.78 20.80
C GLU A 62 9.58 7.23 21.92
N PRO A 63 9.70 6.72 23.17
CA PRO A 63 10.81 5.94 23.71
C PRO A 63 10.63 4.41 23.63
N ARG A 64 9.50 3.90 23.10
CA ARG A 64 9.21 2.45 23.08
C ARG A 64 9.69 1.77 21.79
N GLY A 65 9.68 2.52 20.70
CA GLY A 65 10.21 2.13 19.41
C GLY A 65 11.29 3.10 18.95
N HIS A 66 11.35 3.34 17.65
CA HIS A 66 12.31 4.22 16.99
C HIS A 66 11.82 4.53 15.56
N ARG A 67 12.49 5.45 14.86
CA ARG A 67 12.14 5.88 13.49
C ARG A 67 11.85 4.71 12.54
N ASP A 68 12.67 3.67 12.60
CA ASP A 68 12.57 2.47 11.75
C ASP A 68 11.78 1.30 12.37
N MET A 69 10.95 1.54 13.39
CA MET A 69 10.14 0.47 13.98
C MET A 69 8.94 0.18 13.09
N PHE A 70 8.67 -1.12 12.91
CA PHE A 70 7.52 -1.61 12.17
C PHE A 70 6.71 -2.58 13.03
N GLY A 71 5.40 -2.60 12.86
CA GLY A 71 4.49 -3.38 13.68
C GLY A 71 3.35 -4.05 12.91
N ALA A 72 2.74 -5.02 13.56
CA ALA A 72 1.55 -5.72 13.11
C ALA A 72 0.57 -5.86 14.28
N LEU A 73 -0.65 -5.39 14.13
CA LEU A 73 -1.72 -5.60 15.11
C LEU A 73 -2.55 -6.81 14.70
N LEU A 74 -2.54 -7.85 15.54
CA LEU A 74 -3.44 -8.98 15.39
C LEU A 74 -4.85 -8.59 15.84
N THR A 75 -5.83 -8.96 15.04
CA THR A 75 -7.25 -8.70 15.29
C THR A 75 -8.08 -9.94 14.93
N GLN A 76 -9.37 -9.89 15.23
CA GLN A 76 -10.29 -10.89 14.68
C GLN A 76 -10.41 -10.71 13.16
N PRO A 77 -10.23 -11.78 12.36
CA PRO A 77 -10.42 -11.71 10.93
C PRO A 77 -11.87 -11.37 10.59
N VAL A 78 -12.07 -10.73 9.44
CA VAL A 78 -13.39 -10.57 8.81
C VAL A 78 -13.66 -11.77 7.91
N HIS A 79 -12.65 -12.21 7.16
CA HIS A 79 -12.78 -13.30 6.22
C HIS A 79 -12.72 -14.67 6.91
N GLU A 80 -13.67 -15.56 6.59
CA GLU A 80 -13.81 -16.87 7.25
C GLU A 80 -12.63 -17.84 7.01
N GLU A 81 -11.96 -17.71 5.87
CA GLU A 81 -10.75 -18.51 5.54
C GLU A 81 -9.49 -18.06 6.30
N ALA A 82 -9.51 -16.93 7.01
CA ALA A 82 -8.32 -16.39 7.67
C ALA A 82 -8.19 -16.87 9.11
N ASP A 83 -6.95 -17.13 9.52
CA ASP A 83 -6.61 -17.49 10.89
C ASP A 83 -6.61 -16.24 11.80
N PHE A 84 -6.12 -15.11 11.28
CA PHE A 84 -6.04 -13.84 11.99
C PHE A 84 -6.32 -12.67 11.06
N GLY A 85 -6.96 -11.61 11.59
CA GLY A 85 -6.90 -10.29 10.97
C GLY A 85 -5.59 -9.62 11.33
N VAL A 86 -4.99 -8.86 10.40
CA VAL A 86 -3.73 -8.13 10.64
C VAL A 86 -3.82 -6.70 10.12
N ILE A 87 -3.39 -5.72 10.92
CA ILE A 87 -3.21 -4.33 10.48
C ILE A 87 -1.74 -3.96 10.67
N PHE A 88 -1.06 -3.63 9.57
CA PHE A 88 0.35 -3.26 9.61
C PHE A 88 0.51 -1.77 9.96
N MET A 89 1.54 -1.47 10.75
CA MET A 89 1.79 -0.14 11.32
C MET A 89 3.26 0.22 11.20
N ASP A 90 3.57 1.48 10.91
CA ASP A 90 4.93 2.03 10.94
C ASP A 90 4.95 3.38 11.70
N SER A 91 6.09 4.08 11.64
CA SER A 91 6.26 5.38 12.28
C SER A 91 5.35 6.48 11.70
N GLY A 92 4.85 6.35 10.47
CA GLY A 92 3.99 7.31 9.80
C GLY A 92 2.48 6.98 9.83
N GLY A 93 2.10 5.70 9.81
CA GLY A 93 0.69 5.32 9.74
C GLY A 93 0.45 3.81 9.65
N CYS A 94 -0.69 3.44 9.05
CA CYS A 94 -1.06 2.04 8.81
C CYS A 94 -0.98 1.68 7.33
N LEU A 95 -0.41 0.52 7.02
CA LEU A 95 -0.29 -0.01 5.65
C LEU A 95 -1.37 -1.05 5.36
N ASN A 96 -1.72 -1.19 4.07
CA ASN A 96 -2.70 -2.19 3.63
C ASN A 96 -2.09 -3.61 3.54
N MET A 97 -0.78 -3.70 3.26
CA MET A 97 -0.01 -4.94 3.15
C MET A 97 1.46 -4.67 3.50
N CYS A 98 2.16 -5.67 4.02
CA CYS A 98 3.61 -5.64 4.14
C CYS A 98 4.22 -7.05 4.04
N GLY A 99 5.19 -7.24 3.15
CA GLY A 99 5.82 -8.55 2.93
C GLY A 99 6.61 -9.06 4.13
N HIS A 100 7.55 -8.25 4.66
CA HIS A 100 8.37 -8.65 5.80
C HIS A 100 7.52 -8.82 7.07
N GLY A 101 6.51 -7.95 7.25
CA GLY A 101 5.58 -8.01 8.37
C GLY A 101 4.68 -9.25 8.31
N SER A 102 4.28 -9.68 7.11
CA SER A 102 3.53 -10.93 6.90
C SER A 102 4.38 -12.16 7.22
N ILE A 103 5.64 -12.19 6.75
CA ILE A 103 6.60 -13.26 7.07
C ILE A 103 6.81 -13.34 8.58
N GLY A 104 7.10 -12.21 9.23
CA GLY A 104 7.29 -12.13 10.68
C GLY A 104 6.06 -12.64 11.43
N THR A 105 4.88 -12.09 11.11
CA THR A 105 3.62 -12.46 11.76
C THR A 105 3.32 -13.95 11.60
N ALA A 106 3.39 -14.49 10.38
CA ALA A 106 3.13 -15.91 10.11
C ALA A 106 4.13 -16.83 10.83
N SER A 107 5.42 -16.50 10.84
CA SER A 107 6.41 -17.24 11.64
C SER A 107 6.03 -17.23 13.12
N MET A 108 5.67 -16.07 13.68
CA MET A 108 5.44 -15.94 15.11
C MET A 108 4.17 -16.66 15.57
N VAL A 109 3.08 -16.60 14.81
CA VAL A 109 1.84 -17.30 15.21
C VAL A 109 2.02 -18.82 15.21
N VAL A 110 2.88 -19.36 14.33
CA VAL A 110 3.27 -20.78 14.35
C VAL A 110 4.20 -21.07 15.52
N GLU A 111 5.30 -20.32 15.69
CA GLU A 111 6.29 -20.61 16.74
C GLU A 111 5.76 -20.45 18.16
N THR A 112 4.80 -19.54 18.36
CA THR A 112 4.17 -19.32 19.68
C THR A 112 2.98 -20.24 19.93
N GLY A 113 2.62 -21.09 18.95
CA GLY A 113 1.51 -22.03 19.06
C GLY A 113 0.13 -21.39 19.01
N MET A 114 0.01 -20.16 18.49
CA MET A 114 -1.29 -19.54 18.20
C MET A 114 -1.97 -20.24 17.01
N VAL A 115 -1.19 -20.76 16.07
CA VAL A 115 -1.60 -21.72 15.03
C VAL A 115 -0.88 -23.06 15.28
N PRO A 116 -1.54 -24.21 15.11
CA PRO A 116 -0.87 -25.52 15.17
C PRO A 116 0.27 -25.62 14.15
N ALA A 117 1.46 -25.99 14.60
CA ALA A 117 2.61 -26.20 13.73
C ALA A 117 2.56 -27.58 13.06
N GLU A 118 2.16 -27.61 11.78
CA GLU A 118 2.16 -28.81 10.93
C GLU A 118 3.44 -28.90 10.09
N GLU A 119 4.05 -30.08 10.04
CA GLU A 119 5.28 -30.34 9.28
C GLU A 119 5.00 -31.13 7.98
N PRO A 120 5.73 -30.85 6.88
CA PRO A 120 6.81 -29.87 6.77
C PRO A 120 6.33 -28.45 6.50
N TYR A 121 5.04 -28.23 6.25
CA TYR A 121 4.49 -26.94 5.87
C TYR A 121 3.20 -26.66 6.63
N THR A 122 3.10 -25.47 7.21
CA THR A 122 1.87 -24.91 7.81
C THR A 122 1.39 -23.74 6.95
N GLU A 123 0.16 -23.80 6.46
CA GLU A 123 -0.48 -22.64 5.84
C GLU A 123 -0.96 -21.70 6.95
N VAL A 124 -0.63 -20.41 6.85
CA VAL A 124 -1.22 -19.36 7.69
C VAL A 124 -1.80 -18.30 6.78
N VAL A 125 -3.10 -18.03 6.96
CA VAL A 125 -3.86 -17.06 6.18
C VAL A 125 -4.14 -15.84 7.04
N LEU A 126 -3.57 -14.69 6.65
CA LEU A 126 -3.80 -13.41 7.33
C LEU A 126 -4.81 -12.57 6.54
N ASP A 127 -5.82 -12.03 7.21
CA ASP A 127 -6.79 -11.10 6.63
C ASP A 127 -6.29 -9.67 6.84
N ALA A 128 -5.72 -9.07 5.81
CA ALA A 128 -5.19 -7.70 5.84
C ALA A 128 -6.17 -6.71 5.18
N PRO A 129 -6.00 -5.39 5.34
CA PRO A 129 -6.83 -4.40 4.63
C PRO A 129 -6.78 -4.56 3.10
N SER A 130 -5.70 -5.10 2.53
CA SER A 130 -5.59 -5.45 1.11
C SER A 130 -6.22 -6.80 0.72
N GLY A 131 -6.81 -7.54 1.67
CA GLY A 131 -7.35 -8.88 1.49
C GLY A 131 -6.44 -9.99 2.06
N LEU A 132 -6.74 -11.24 1.68
CA LEU A 132 -6.06 -12.43 2.21
C LEU A 132 -4.61 -12.52 1.78
N ILE A 133 -3.72 -12.66 2.75
CA ILE A 133 -2.31 -12.98 2.57
C ILE A 133 -2.11 -14.44 2.94
N ARG A 134 -1.89 -15.28 1.94
CA ARG A 134 -1.59 -16.69 2.14
C ARG A 134 -0.09 -16.88 2.28
N THR A 135 0.30 -17.40 3.43
CA THR A 135 1.69 -17.68 3.74
C THR A 135 1.86 -19.19 3.90
N ASN A 136 3.01 -19.69 3.45
CA ASN A 136 3.39 -21.07 3.64
C ASN A 136 4.65 -21.14 4.50
N VAL A 137 4.50 -21.58 5.74
CA VAL A 137 5.56 -21.65 6.74
C VAL A 137 6.20 -23.03 6.68
N HIS A 138 7.48 -23.10 6.31
CA HIS A 138 8.26 -24.33 6.41
C HIS A 138 8.61 -24.57 7.88
N VAL A 139 8.11 -25.67 8.45
CA VAL A 139 8.30 -26.03 9.85
C VAL A 139 9.23 -27.23 9.95
N VAL A 140 10.23 -27.14 10.84
CA VAL A 140 11.14 -28.24 11.16
C VAL A 140 11.39 -28.26 12.67
N ASP A 141 11.13 -29.41 13.31
CA ASP A 141 11.18 -29.61 14.75
C ASP A 141 10.32 -28.58 15.52
N GLY A 142 9.13 -28.30 14.99
CA GLY A 142 8.16 -27.33 15.54
C GLY A 142 8.60 -25.86 15.44
N LYS A 143 9.63 -25.53 14.67
CA LYS A 143 10.13 -24.15 14.47
C LYS A 143 9.88 -23.68 13.05
N ALA A 144 9.48 -22.42 12.88
CA ALA A 144 9.35 -21.79 11.58
C ALA A 144 10.75 -21.50 11.01
N LYS A 145 11.11 -22.12 9.89
CA LYS A 145 12.43 -21.96 9.25
C LYS A 145 12.42 -20.87 8.19
N GLU A 146 11.43 -20.90 7.33
CA GLU A 146 11.23 -19.92 6.26
C GLU A 146 9.73 -19.80 5.99
N VAL A 147 9.30 -18.62 5.54
CA VAL A 147 7.92 -18.35 5.15
C VAL A 147 7.94 -17.87 3.71
N SER A 148 7.08 -18.45 2.90
CA SER A 148 6.87 -18.02 1.51
C SER A 148 5.55 -17.26 1.38
N ILE A 149 5.58 -16.17 0.64
CA ILE A 149 4.40 -15.38 0.26
C ILE A 149 4.36 -15.22 -1.26
N LEU A 150 3.16 -15.26 -1.84
CA LEU A 150 2.94 -14.84 -3.23
C LEU A 150 2.67 -13.34 -3.22
N ASN A 151 3.42 -12.59 -4.01
CA ASN A 151 3.16 -11.17 -4.18
C ASN A 151 2.09 -10.94 -5.25
N VAL A 152 1.65 -9.68 -5.39
CA VAL A 152 0.77 -9.24 -6.48
C VAL A 152 1.44 -9.39 -7.85
N PRO A 153 0.69 -9.32 -8.96
CA PRO A 153 1.27 -9.17 -10.30
C PRO A 153 2.23 -7.97 -10.37
N VAL A 154 3.46 -8.21 -10.82
CA VAL A 154 4.53 -7.21 -10.96
C VAL A 154 4.96 -7.08 -12.43
N PHE A 155 5.47 -5.91 -12.81
CA PHE A 155 5.90 -5.61 -14.18
C PHE A 155 6.92 -4.47 -14.24
N LEU A 156 7.77 -4.51 -15.27
CA LEU A 156 8.64 -3.39 -15.62
C LEU A 156 7.80 -2.26 -16.23
N TYR A 157 7.88 -1.06 -15.66
CA TYR A 157 7.01 0.06 -16.06
C TYR A 157 7.63 0.91 -17.16
N LYS A 158 8.83 1.45 -16.91
CA LYS A 158 9.64 2.25 -17.84
C LYS A 158 11.09 1.83 -17.68
N GLU A 159 11.85 1.84 -18.77
CA GLU A 159 13.26 1.43 -18.78
C GLU A 159 14.17 2.57 -19.26
N ASP A 160 15.44 2.48 -18.87
CA ASP A 160 16.52 3.36 -19.35
C ASP A 160 16.20 4.87 -19.23
N LEU A 161 15.57 5.25 -18.11
CA LEU A 161 15.35 6.66 -17.77
C LEU A 161 16.63 7.27 -17.23
N CYS A 162 16.75 8.58 -17.36
CA CYS A 162 17.92 9.32 -16.94
C CYS A 162 17.54 10.68 -16.35
N THR A 163 18.22 11.10 -15.29
CA THR A 163 18.09 12.43 -14.69
C THR A 163 19.41 12.87 -14.05
N GLU A 164 19.61 14.18 -13.88
CA GLU A 164 20.81 14.73 -13.24
C GLU A 164 20.55 15.16 -11.79
N LEU A 165 21.29 14.66 -10.81
CA LEU A 165 21.20 15.10 -9.41
C LEU A 165 22.39 15.96 -9.00
N SER A 166 22.13 16.93 -8.11
CA SER A 166 23.17 17.86 -7.67
C SER A 166 24.22 17.13 -6.85
N GLY A 167 25.49 17.26 -7.21
CA GLY A 167 26.59 16.58 -6.50
C GLY A 167 26.76 15.08 -6.82
N VAL A 168 25.87 14.47 -7.62
CA VAL A 168 26.02 13.10 -8.13
C VAL A 168 26.29 13.09 -9.64
N GLY A 169 25.60 13.96 -10.39
CA GLY A 169 25.65 13.98 -11.85
C GLY A 169 24.53 13.16 -12.47
N GLU A 170 24.80 12.56 -13.63
CA GLU A 170 23.84 11.76 -14.39
C GLU A 170 23.54 10.42 -13.69
N ILE A 171 22.25 10.12 -13.49
CA ILE A 171 21.78 8.87 -12.88
C ILE A 171 20.80 8.20 -13.84
N HIS A 172 21.10 6.95 -14.18
CA HIS A 172 20.23 6.07 -14.96
C HIS A 172 19.41 5.17 -14.03
N PHE A 173 18.15 4.94 -14.38
CA PHE A 173 17.26 4.10 -13.60
C PHE A 173 16.14 3.49 -14.43
N ASP A 174 15.68 2.32 -14.00
CA ASP A 174 14.40 1.76 -14.45
C ASP A 174 13.30 2.11 -13.45
N ILE A 175 12.05 2.12 -13.88
CA ILE A 175 10.89 2.12 -12.99
C ILE A 175 10.19 0.77 -13.09
N SER A 176 10.03 0.10 -11.97
CA SER A 176 9.42 -1.23 -11.89
C SER A 176 8.37 -1.27 -10.77
N PHE A 177 7.26 -1.97 -11.01
CA PHE A 177 6.21 -2.13 -10.01
C PHE A 177 6.37 -3.48 -9.31
N GLY A 178 6.64 -3.47 -8.01
CA GLY A 178 6.86 -4.64 -7.16
C GLY A 178 5.78 -4.87 -6.09
N GLY A 179 4.63 -4.20 -6.22
CA GLY A 179 3.66 -3.94 -5.15
C GLY A 179 3.59 -2.45 -4.78
N SER A 180 4.72 -1.76 -4.93
CA SER A 180 4.87 -0.30 -5.04
C SER A 180 5.75 0.01 -6.26
N PHE A 181 5.78 1.24 -6.74
CA PHE A 181 6.75 1.62 -7.78
C PHE A 181 8.12 1.90 -7.16
N PHE A 182 9.14 1.32 -7.78
CA PHE A 182 10.55 1.47 -7.43
C PHE A 182 11.29 2.15 -8.57
N ALA A 183 12.20 3.06 -8.24
CA ALA A 183 13.30 3.43 -9.12
C ALA A 183 14.49 2.49 -8.85
N LEU A 184 14.88 1.70 -9.85
CA LEU A 184 16.00 0.76 -9.74
C LEU A 184 17.27 1.41 -10.30
N VAL A 185 18.27 1.64 -9.44
CA VAL A 185 19.51 2.34 -9.77
C VAL A 185 20.69 1.40 -9.61
N ASN A 186 21.55 1.31 -10.62
CA ASN A 186 22.83 0.60 -10.49
C ASN A 186 23.81 1.46 -9.68
N ALA A 187 24.10 1.07 -8.44
CA ALA A 187 24.94 1.83 -7.51
C ALA A 187 26.36 2.03 -8.06
N ARG A 188 26.86 1.06 -8.85
CA ARG A 188 28.18 1.14 -9.50
C ARG A 188 28.26 2.27 -10.51
N GLU A 189 27.18 2.56 -11.24
CA GLU A 189 27.16 3.60 -12.28
C GLU A 189 27.27 5.00 -11.69
N ILE A 190 26.78 5.20 -10.46
CA ILE A 190 26.92 6.45 -9.69
C ILE A 190 28.12 6.46 -8.75
N GLY A 191 28.97 5.41 -8.79
CA GLY A 191 30.23 5.35 -8.06
C GLY A 191 30.08 5.18 -6.53
N ILE A 192 29.03 4.50 -6.06
CA ILE A 192 28.78 4.27 -4.62
C ILE A 192 28.69 2.76 -4.34
N SER A 193 29.45 2.28 -3.36
CA SER A 193 29.37 0.89 -2.89
C SER A 193 28.21 0.69 -1.90
N LEU A 194 27.58 -0.48 -1.94
CA LEU A 194 26.51 -0.89 -1.02
C LEU A 194 27.08 -1.40 0.31
N GLU A 195 27.68 -0.48 1.08
CA GLU A 195 28.30 -0.74 2.37
C GLU A 195 27.68 0.14 3.46
N LEU A 196 27.71 -0.32 4.71
CA LEU A 196 27.07 0.38 5.85
C LEU A 196 27.57 1.82 6.02
N GLN A 197 28.87 2.09 5.76
CA GLN A 197 29.42 3.45 5.80
C GLN A 197 28.78 4.43 4.81
N ASN A 198 28.13 3.94 3.75
CA ASN A 198 27.52 4.76 2.70
C ASN A 198 26.00 4.90 2.87
N VAL A 199 25.39 4.32 3.91
CA VAL A 199 23.93 4.34 4.13
C VAL A 199 23.37 5.77 4.13
N GLU A 200 24.03 6.70 4.82
CA GLU A 200 23.58 8.11 4.88
C GLU A 200 23.58 8.76 3.49
N LYS A 201 24.64 8.51 2.70
CA LYS A 201 24.76 9.02 1.33
C LYS A 201 23.73 8.40 0.39
N LEU A 202 23.53 7.08 0.47
CA LEU A 202 22.50 6.36 -0.31
C LEU A 202 21.11 6.89 0.02
N THR A 203 20.84 7.13 1.30
CA THR A 203 19.57 7.69 1.77
C THR A 203 19.32 9.07 1.19
N GLN A 204 20.31 9.97 1.29
CA GLN A 204 20.21 11.32 0.72
C GLN A 204 19.91 11.29 -0.78
N ILE A 205 20.68 10.50 -1.54
CA ILE A 205 20.50 10.39 -3.00
C ILE A 205 19.15 9.76 -3.33
N GLY A 206 18.73 8.72 -2.60
CA GLY A 206 17.45 8.05 -2.80
C GLY A 206 16.27 8.99 -2.59
N MET A 207 16.31 9.81 -1.54
CA MET A 207 15.26 10.79 -1.25
C MET A 207 15.18 11.89 -2.32
N GLU A 208 16.33 12.48 -2.70
CA GLU A 208 16.40 13.50 -3.76
C GLU A 208 15.94 12.93 -5.11
N LEU A 209 16.37 11.71 -5.44
CA LEU A 209 15.97 11.02 -6.68
C LEU A 209 14.46 10.77 -6.71
N ARG A 210 13.89 10.22 -5.63
CA ARG A 210 12.46 9.92 -5.52
C ARG A 210 11.62 11.18 -5.73
N GLU A 211 11.97 12.26 -5.03
CA GLU A 211 11.28 13.54 -5.15
C GLU A 211 11.35 14.06 -6.59
N LYS A 212 12.53 14.02 -7.20
CA LYS A 212 12.70 14.46 -8.58
C LYS A 212 11.90 13.61 -9.57
N ILE A 213 11.89 12.29 -9.41
CA ILE A 213 11.11 11.38 -10.25
C ILE A 213 9.62 11.72 -10.14
N ASN A 214 9.09 11.86 -8.93
CA ASN A 214 7.67 12.16 -8.72
C ASN A 214 7.25 13.54 -9.26
N ARG A 215 8.18 14.47 -9.45
CA ARG A 215 7.93 15.77 -10.09
C ARG A 215 8.04 15.73 -11.62
N THR A 216 8.80 14.78 -12.18
CA THR A 216 9.24 14.85 -13.59
C THR A 216 8.76 13.69 -14.45
N VAL A 217 8.37 12.57 -13.84
CA VAL A 217 7.91 11.36 -14.52
C VAL A 217 6.46 11.11 -14.14
N GLU A 218 5.59 11.02 -15.15
CA GLU A 218 4.23 10.57 -14.94
C GLU A 218 4.22 9.07 -14.60
N ILE A 219 3.74 8.76 -13.41
CA ILE A 219 3.58 7.39 -12.89
C ILE A 219 2.09 7.12 -12.75
N ARG A 220 1.65 5.99 -13.29
CA ARG A 220 0.29 5.51 -13.12
C ARG A 220 0.26 4.01 -13.29
N HIS A 221 -0.17 3.29 -12.25
CA HIS A 221 -0.44 1.87 -12.36
C HIS A 221 -1.67 1.64 -13.28
N PRO A 222 -1.66 0.63 -14.18
CA PRO A 222 -2.74 0.45 -15.15
C PRO A 222 -4.12 0.18 -14.54
N TYR A 223 -4.15 -0.46 -13.36
CA TYR A 223 -5.39 -0.93 -12.72
C TYR A 223 -5.59 -0.42 -11.29
N LEU A 224 -4.62 0.29 -10.72
CA LEU A 224 -4.60 0.70 -9.31
C LEU A 224 -4.32 2.20 -9.26
N ASP A 225 -4.85 2.88 -8.26
CA ASP A 225 -4.60 4.31 -8.08
C ASP A 225 -3.27 4.57 -7.35
N ILE A 226 -2.20 4.07 -7.95
CA ILE A 226 -0.82 4.28 -7.51
C ILE A 226 -0.14 5.15 -8.55
N THR A 227 0.20 6.37 -8.15
CA THR A 227 0.65 7.44 -9.06
C THR A 227 2.01 8.03 -8.70
N THR A 228 2.72 7.40 -7.77
CA THR A 228 4.04 7.83 -7.29
C THR A 228 5.02 6.66 -7.26
N VAL A 229 6.29 6.98 -7.38
CA VAL A 229 7.41 6.11 -6.99
C VAL A 229 7.66 6.35 -5.50
N ASP A 230 7.54 5.28 -4.71
CA ASP A 230 7.60 5.39 -3.25
C ASP A 230 8.98 5.00 -2.71
N LEU A 231 9.74 4.20 -3.47
CA LEU A 231 11.01 3.61 -3.06
C LEU A 231 12.08 3.77 -4.15
N VAL A 232 13.34 3.90 -3.71
CA VAL A 232 14.51 3.82 -4.57
C VAL A 232 15.35 2.62 -4.14
N GLU A 233 15.60 1.71 -5.07
CA GLU A 233 16.44 0.54 -4.84
C GLU A 233 17.79 0.72 -5.55
N PHE A 234 18.84 0.85 -4.76
CA PHE A 234 20.20 0.79 -5.27
C PHE A 234 20.65 -0.67 -5.31
N TYR A 235 21.14 -1.14 -6.46
CA TYR A 235 21.65 -2.50 -6.61
C TYR A 235 23.06 -2.54 -7.18
N ASP A 236 23.82 -3.59 -6.86
CA ASP A 236 25.11 -3.92 -7.47
C ASP A 236 25.35 -5.43 -7.41
N THR A 237 26.42 -5.91 -8.04
CA THR A 237 26.97 -7.25 -7.82
C THR A 237 27.36 -7.44 -6.36
N THR A 238 27.34 -8.69 -5.89
CA THR A 238 27.76 -9.05 -4.54
C THR A 238 29.02 -9.92 -4.52
N GLU A 239 29.75 -9.89 -3.40
CA GLU A 239 30.82 -10.84 -3.06
C GLU A 239 30.29 -12.09 -2.33
N ASN A 240 29.03 -12.10 -1.90
CA ASN A 240 28.41 -13.24 -1.26
C ASN A 240 28.12 -14.35 -2.28
N GLU A 241 28.82 -15.47 -2.19
CA GLU A 241 28.68 -16.61 -3.11
C GLU A 241 27.27 -17.23 -3.14
N GLN A 242 26.43 -16.93 -2.14
CA GLN A 242 25.05 -17.41 -2.06
C GLN A 242 24.04 -16.47 -2.72
N ALA A 243 24.43 -15.25 -3.09
CA ALA A 243 23.53 -14.23 -3.64
C ALA A 243 23.89 -13.86 -5.09
N ASP A 244 22.86 -13.54 -5.87
CA ASP A 244 23.02 -13.13 -7.26
C ASP A 244 23.39 -11.64 -7.35
N LEU A 245 22.77 -10.81 -6.51
CA LEU A 245 22.98 -9.37 -6.41
C LEU A 245 22.83 -8.91 -4.96
N LYS A 246 23.19 -7.65 -4.71
CA LYS A 246 22.96 -6.95 -3.44
C LYS A 246 22.14 -5.68 -3.66
N ASN A 247 21.31 -5.30 -2.69
CA ASN A 247 20.56 -4.06 -2.72
C ASN A 247 20.61 -3.26 -1.42
N CYS A 248 20.18 -2.00 -1.55
CA CYS A 248 19.82 -1.11 -0.46
C CYS A 248 18.59 -0.32 -0.90
N VAL A 249 17.47 -0.51 -0.20
CA VAL A 249 16.21 0.19 -0.50
C VAL A 249 16.05 1.38 0.43
N VAL A 250 15.83 2.56 -0.15
CA VAL A 250 15.51 3.81 0.54
C VAL A 250 14.03 4.11 0.35
N PHE A 251 13.32 4.38 1.45
CA PHE A 251 11.87 4.59 1.44
C PHE A 251 11.39 5.47 2.58
N GLY A 252 10.07 5.70 2.63
CA GLY A 252 9.42 6.45 3.71
C GLY A 252 10.01 7.85 3.86
N ASP A 253 10.27 8.24 5.09
CA ASP A 253 10.99 9.47 5.46
C ASP A 253 12.46 9.15 5.79
N ALA A 254 13.24 8.87 4.74
CA ALA A 254 14.68 8.57 4.84
C ALA A 254 15.01 7.29 5.62
N GLN A 255 14.17 6.26 5.50
CA GLN A 255 14.40 4.93 6.06
C GLN A 255 15.17 4.05 5.08
N VAL A 256 15.90 3.07 5.61
CA VAL A 256 16.65 2.08 4.83
C VAL A 256 16.24 0.67 5.25
N ASP A 257 15.80 -0.14 4.30
CA ASP A 257 15.38 -1.52 4.59
C ASP A 257 16.61 -2.37 4.97
N ARG A 258 16.56 -3.04 6.12
CA ARG A 258 17.65 -3.93 6.57
C ARG A 258 17.52 -5.32 5.94
N SER A 259 16.33 -5.67 5.49
CA SER A 259 16.07 -6.85 4.67
C SER A 259 16.35 -6.56 3.19
N PRO A 260 16.36 -7.58 2.32
CA PRO A 260 16.49 -7.39 0.87
C PRO A 260 15.24 -6.77 0.21
N CYS A 261 14.25 -6.36 1.00
CA CYS A 261 12.96 -5.81 0.57
C CYS A 261 12.16 -6.78 -0.31
N GLY A 262 11.03 -7.32 0.18
CA GLY A 262 10.26 -8.31 -0.59
C GLY A 262 9.64 -7.73 -1.88
N THR A 263 9.11 -6.52 -1.80
CA THR A 263 8.57 -5.78 -2.97
C THR A 263 9.69 -5.30 -3.89
N GLY A 264 10.83 -4.86 -3.36
CA GLY A 264 12.03 -4.53 -4.15
C GLY A 264 12.61 -5.73 -4.90
N THR A 265 12.76 -6.86 -4.21
CA THR A 265 13.14 -8.15 -4.82
C THR A 265 12.18 -8.53 -5.95
N SER A 266 10.88 -8.35 -5.75
CA SER A 266 9.88 -8.58 -6.81
C SER A 266 10.05 -7.63 -8.01
N ALA A 267 10.26 -6.33 -7.74
CA ALA A 267 10.51 -5.31 -8.75
C ALA A 267 11.79 -5.59 -9.57
N LYS A 268 12.84 -6.08 -8.90
CA LYS A 268 14.10 -6.46 -9.54
C LYS A 268 13.96 -7.72 -10.38
N MET A 269 13.31 -8.75 -9.85
CA MET A 269 13.07 -10.00 -10.58
C MET A 269 12.32 -9.74 -11.88
N VAL A 270 11.28 -8.89 -11.86
CA VAL A 270 10.53 -8.61 -13.09
C VAL A 270 11.32 -7.74 -14.07
N ALA A 271 12.18 -6.85 -13.59
CA ALA A 271 13.11 -6.12 -14.45
C ALA A 271 14.13 -7.06 -15.12
N LEU A 272 14.65 -8.05 -14.38
CA LEU A 272 15.53 -9.09 -14.93
C LEU A 272 14.79 -9.97 -15.94
N TYR A 273 13.56 -10.40 -15.63
CA TYR A 273 12.71 -11.18 -16.52
C TYR A 273 12.39 -10.44 -17.82
N ALA A 274 11.95 -9.18 -17.74
CA ALA A 274 11.68 -8.35 -18.91
C ALA A 274 12.92 -8.16 -19.79
N LYS A 275 14.11 -8.08 -19.19
CA LYS A 275 15.41 -7.99 -19.88
C LYS A 275 15.98 -9.36 -20.30
N GLY A 276 15.21 -10.44 -20.18
CA GLY A 276 15.60 -11.80 -20.59
C GLY A 276 16.72 -12.44 -19.74
N LYS A 277 16.97 -11.90 -18.53
CA LYS A 277 18.00 -12.36 -17.60
C LYS A 277 17.48 -13.33 -16.53
N MET A 278 16.16 -13.53 -16.45
CA MET A 278 15.51 -14.48 -15.55
C MET A 278 14.34 -15.15 -16.28
N LYS A 279 14.05 -16.41 -16.00
CA LYS A 279 12.90 -17.16 -16.56
C LYS A 279 12.21 -18.03 -15.49
N PRO A 280 10.97 -18.49 -15.71
CA PRO A 280 10.31 -19.43 -14.80
C PRO A 280 11.16 -20.67 -14.50
N GLY A 281 11.19 -21.06 -13.22
CA GLY A 281 12.04 -22.13 -12.71
C GLY A 281 13.42 -21.68 -12.22
N ASP A 282 13.86 -20.46 -12.56
CA ASP A 282 15.05 -19.87 -11.95
C ASP A 282 14.77 -19.46 -10.50
N THR A 283 15.80 -19.52 -9.66
CA THR A 283 15.81 -18.95 -8.32
C THR A 283 16.69 -17.71 -8.32
N PHE A 284 16.25 -16.65 -7.66
CA PHE A 284 17.02 -15.42 -7.47
C PHE A 284 17.22 -15.18 -5.98
N ILE A 285 18.47 -15.09 -5.53
CA ILE A 285 18.84 -14.80 -4.15
C ILE A 285 19.33 -13.36 -4.07
N TYR A 286 18.62 -12.53 -3.31
CA TYR A 286 18.96 -11.13 -3.15
C TYR A 286 19.53 -10.86 -1.76
N GLU A 287 20.69 -10.21 -1.70
CA GLU A 287 21.32 -9.76 -0.46
C GLU A 287 20.93 -8.32 -0.12
N SER A 288 20.70 -8.04 1.17
CA SER A 288 20.50 -6.69 1.69
C SER A 288 21.81 -5.98 2.01
N ILE A 289 21.75 -4.69 2.34
CA ILE A 289 22.92 -3.94 2.81
C ILE A 289 23.54 -4.52 4.11
N THR A 290 22.77 -5.30 4.88
CA THR A 290 23.21 -5.96 6.12
C THR A 290 23.73 -7.40 5.90
N GLY A 291 23.65 -7.91 4.67
CA GLY A 291 24.10 -9.28 4.33
C GLY A 291 23.03 -10.36 4.48
N SER A 292 21.79 -9.99 4.85
CA SER A 292 20.67 -10.92 4.93
C SER A 292 20.13 -11.28 3.55
N LEU A 293 19.42 -12.41 3.43
CA LEU A 293 19.04 -12.98 2.13
C LEU A 293 17.53 -13.21 2.01
N PHE A 294 16.98 -12.96 0.82
CA PHE A 294 15.67 -13.42 0.39
C PHE A 294 15.82 -14.28 -0.85
N LYS A 295 14.93 -15.27 -0.95
CA LYS A 295 14.80 -16.14 -2.11
C LYS A 295 13.56 -15.73 -2.88
N GLY A 296 13.73 -15.45 -4.16
CA GLY A 296 12.69 -15.09 -5.11
C GLY A 296 12.56 -16.15 -6.20
N GLU A 297 11.33 -16.51 -6.52
CA GLU A 297 11.00 -17.44 -7.61
C GLU A 297 9.84 -16.89 -8.45
N ILE A 298 9.84 -17.15 -9.75
CA ILE A 298 8.69 -16.80 -10.62
C ILE A 298 7.65 -17.91 -10.47
N ALA A 299 6.55 -17.62 -9.78
CA ALA A 299 5.46 -18.59 -9.59
C ALA A 299 4.58 -18.69 -10.84
N GLN A 300 4.33 -17.57 -11.51
CA GLN A 300 3.49 -17.52 -12.70
C GLN A 300 3.88 -16.34 -13.61
N GLU A 301 3.75 -16.51 -14.92
CA GLU A 301 3.80 -15.41 -15.90
C GLU A 301 2.40 -14.82 -16.11
N VAL A 302 2.32 -13.50 -16.22
CA VAL A 302 1.05 -12.77 -16.37
C VAL A 302 1.19 -11.63 -17.36
N GLU A 303 0.07 -11.15 -17.90
CA GLU A 303 0.03 -9.97 -18.76
C GLU A 303 -0.66 -8.81 -18.02
N ILE A 304 -0.05 -7.63 -18.03
CA ILE A 304 -0.52 -6.42 -17.35
C ILE A 304 -0.47 -5.27 -18.34
N ASP A 305 -1.63 -4.83 -18.85
CA ASP A 305 -1.75 -3.75 -19.84
C ASP A 305 -0.85 -3.95 -21.07
N GLY A 306 -0.87 -5.16 -21.63
CA GLY A 306 -0.03 -5.54 -22.77
C GLY A 306 1.47 -5.66 -22.46
N LYS A 307 1.88 -5.54 -21.18
CA LYS A 307 3.26 -5.79 -20.73
C LYS A 307 3.38 -7.17 -20.11
N ASN A 308 4.52 -7.80 -20.32
CA ASN A 308 4.86 -9.05 -19.64
C ASN A 308 5.18 -8.76 -18.17
N GLY A 309 4.51 -9.47 -17.28
CA GLY A 309 4.70 -9.42 -15.85
C GLY A 309 4.84 -10.82 -15.25
N ILE A 310 5.06 -10.87 -13.94
CA ILE A 310 5.15 -12.12 -13.19
C ILE A 310 4.36 -12.02 -11.88
N ILE A 311 3.99 -13.16 -11.32
CA ILE A 311 3.63 -13.31 -9.92
C ILE A 311 4.85 -13.92 -9.22
N PRO A 312 5.57 -13.17 -8.38
CA PRO A 312 6.75 -13.65 -7.70
C PRO A 312 6.36 -14.28 -6.35
N LYS A 313 7.09 -15.34 -6.00
CA LYS A 313 7.08 -15.94 -4.67
C LYS A 313 8.33 -15.46 -3.94
N ILE A 314 8.15 -14.82 -2.79
CA ILE A 314 9.24 -14.34 -1.94
C ILE A 314 9.29 -15.20 -0.69
N THR A 315 10.49 -15.66 -0.34
CA THR A 315 10.75 -16.49 0.83
C THR A 315 11.82 -15.85 1.72
N GLY A 316 11.53 -15.76 3.00
CA GLY A 316 12.44 -15.23 4.02
C GLY A 316 12.23 -15.90 5.38
N SER A 317 13.05 -15.53 6.35
CA SER A 317 13.02 -16.06 7.72
C SER A 317 12.86 -14.92 8.71
N ALA A 318 12.14 -15.20 9.79
CA ALA A 318 11.98 -14.27 10.89
C ALA A 318 12.40 -14.92 12.21
N TYR A 319 12.80 -14.09 13.18
CA TYR A 319 13.31 -14.53 14.48
C TYR A 319 12.74 -13.67 15.59
N ILE A 320 12.26 -14.29 16.67
CA ILE A 320 11.84 -13.60 17.90
C ILE A 320 13.04 -12.90 18.52
N THR A 321 12.89 -11.62 18.83
CA THR A 321 13.87 -10.81 19.58
C THR A 321 13.42 -10.51 20.99
N GLY A 322 12.11 -10.53 21.27
CA GLY A 322 11.58 -10.31 22.60
C GLY A 322 10.09 -10.59 22.75
N ILE A 323 9.66 -10.79 23.99
CA ILE A 323 8.24 -10.77 24.36
C ILE A 323 8.10 -9.67 25.39
N ASN A 324 7.34 -8.63 25.04
CA ASN A 324 7.33 -7.37 25.77
C ASN A 324 5.95 -7.08 26.34
N ASN A 325 5.95 -6.34 27.44
CA ASN A 325 4.75 -5.77 28.04
C ASN A 325 4.94 -4.26 28.14
N TRP A 326 4.23 -3.50 27.32
CA TRP A 326 4.31 -2.06 27.22
C TRP A 326 3.25 -1.40 28.08
N ILE A 327 3.67 -0.41 28.84
CA ILE A 327 2.82 0.36 29.73
C ILE A 327 2.68 1.77 29.17
N LEU A 328 1.43 2.26 29.11
CA LEU A 328 1.12 3.66 28.85
C LEU A 328 0.45 4.23 30.11
N ASP A 329 1.16 5.14 30.75
CA ASP A 329 0.74 5.89 31.94
C ASP A 329 0.12 7.20 31.48
N ASP A 330 -1.07 7.54 31.96
CA ASP A 330 -1.80 8.76 31.59
C ASP A 330 -1.15 10.04 32.15
N ASP A 331 -0.22 9.89 33.12
CA ASP A 331 0.61 10.98 33.62
C ASP A 331 1.95 11.12 32.85
N ASP A 332 2.27 10.25 31.88
CA ASP A 332 3.48 10.35 31.06
C ASP A 332 3.33 11.43 29.97
N PRO A 333 4.08 12.55 30.01
CA PRO A 333 3.98 13.61 29.01
C PRO A 333 4.44 13.17 27.61
N LEU A 334 5.09 12.01 27.49
CA LEU A 334 5.55 11.40 26.23
C LEU A 334 4.78 10.11 25.93
N GLU A 335 3.57 9.94 26.48
CA GLU A 335 2.76 8.72 26.32
C GLU A 335 2.60 8.29 24.85
N CYS A 336 2.37 9.25 23.95
CA CYS A 336 2.16 9.04 22.50
C CYS A 336 3.45 8.91 21.69
N GLY A 337 4.62 9.06 22.33
CA GLY A 337 5.92 9.01 21.69
C GLY A 337 6.29 10.23 20.84
N PHE A 338 7.51 10.23 20.30
CA PHE A 338 8.08 11.31 19.50
C PHE A 338 9.18 10.81 18.55
N LEU A 339 9.58 11.67 17.61
CA LEU A 339 10.77 11.48 16.79
C LEU A 339 11.71 12.67 16.93
N LEU A 340 13.02 12.42 16.90
CA LEU A 340 14.04 13.45 16.79
C LEU A 340 14.50 13.58 15.33
N GLY A 341 14.67 14.83 14.87
CA GLY A 341 14.99 15.16 13.46
C GLY A 341 13.78 15.69 12.69
N THR A 342 14.01 16.60 11.75
CA THR A 342 12.97 17.37 11.04
C THR A 342 11.98 16.47 10.30
N MET A 343 10.69 16.63 10.61
CA MET A 343 9.60 16.28 9.71
C MET A 343 9.53 17.36 8.63
N GLU A 344 9.85 17.03 7.38
CA GLU A 344 9.11 17.64 6.30
C GLU A 344 7.86 16.79 6.14
N GLU A 345 6.72 17.27 6.64
CA GLU A 345 5.44 16.71 6.23
C GLU A 345 5.47 16.58 4.70
N GLN A 346 5.29 15.38 4.16
CA GLN A 346 5.02 15.24 2.74
C GLN A 346 3.72 16.01 2.49
N GLU A 347 3.86 17.25 2.05
CA GLU A 347 2.72 18.10 1.73
C GLU A 347 1.88 17.35 0.71
N GLU A 348 0.67 17.00 1.10
CA GLU A 348 -0.33 16.49 0.19
C GLU A 348 -0.36 17.35 -1.07
N SER A 349 -0.28 16.69 -2.24
CA SER A 349 -0.14 17.38 -3.51
C SER A 349 -1.21 18.47 -3.63
N VAL A 350 -0.83 19.63 -4.17
CA VAL A 350 -1.74 20.77 -4.35
C VAL A 350 -3.00 20.32 -5.10
N ARG A 351 -2.87 19.48 -6.13
CA ARG A 351 -4.00 18.90 -6.87
C ARG A 351 -4.95 18.11 -5.96
N SER A 352 -4.43 17.21 -5.13
CA SER A 352 -5.26 16.40 -4.21
C SER A 352 -5.99 17.28 -3.19
N ARG A 353 -5.30 18.29 -2.66
CA ARG A 353 -5.92 19.28 -1.76
C ARG A 353 -7.05 20.05 -2.45
N ILE A 354 -6.87 20.46 -3.71
CA ILE A 354 -7.91 21.11 -4.51
C ILE A 354 -9.12 20.21 -4.71
N VAL A 355 -8.90 18.98 -5.18
CA VAL A 355 -9.98 18.02 -5.49
C VAL A 355 -10.78 17.70 -4.23
N ARG A 356 -10.12 17.36 -3.13
CA ARG A 356 -10.80 17.06 -1.86
C ARG A 356 -11.55 18.27 -1.32
N ALA A 357 -10.94 19.47 -1.36
CA ALA A 357 -11.60 20.70 -0.94
C ALA A 357 -12.85 20.99 -1.79
N ALA A 358 -12.76 20.80 -3.10
CA ALA A 358 -13.87 20.97 -4.02
C ALA A 358 -15.02 20.03 -3.71
N TRP A 359 -14.77 18.72 -3.58
CA TRP A 359 -15.81 17.74 -3.31
C TRP A 359 -16.44 17.89 -1.92
N SER A 360 -15.64 18.23 -0.91
CA SER A 360 -16.15 18.60 0.42
C SER A 360 -17.09 19.81 0.35
N LEU A 361 -16.71 20.88 -0.37
CA LEU A 361 -17.55 22.06 -0.55
C LEU A 361 -18.79 21.77 -1.40
N PHE A 362 -18.68 20.93 -2.42
CA PHE A 362 -19.82 20.51 -3.24
C PHE A 362 -20.85 19.75 -2.42
N GLY A 363 -20.43 18.90 -1.48
CA GLY A 363 -21.32 18.24 -0.52
C GLY A 363 -21.93 19.20 0.51
N GLU A 364 -21.15 20.15 1.04
CA GLU A 364 -21.61 21.07 2.09
C GLU A 364 -22.62 22.11 1.60
N LYS A 365 -22.39 22.72 0.43
CA LYS A 365 -23.20 23.85 -0.05
C LYS A 365 -23.68 23.72 -1.50
N GLY A 366 -23.35 22.63 -2.17
CA GLY A 366 -23.75 22.40 -3.56
C GLY A 366 -22.77 22.98 -4.58
N TYR A 367 -22.69 22.34 -5.75
CA TYR A 367 -21.79 22.73 -6.83
C TYR A 367 -21.98 24.18 -7.30
N LYS A 368 -23.23 24.63 -7.44
CA LYS A 368 -23.55 25.98 -7.95
C LYS A 368 -23.10 27.08 -7.01
N ASP A 369 -23.27 26.86 -5.70
CA ASP A 369 -22.95 27.84 -4.65
C ASP A 369 -21.50 27.75 -4.17
N THR A 370 -20.70 26.86 -4.77
CA THR A 370 -19.25 26.77 -4.58
C THR A 370 -18.52 27.55 -5.66
N SER A 371 -17.67 28.50 -5.29
CA SER A 371 -16.79 29.24 -6.19
C SER A 371 -15.36 28.67 -6.15
N VAL A 372 -14.56 28.98 -7.18
CA VAL A 372 -13.12 28.64 -7.20
C VAL A 372 -12.40 29.26 -5.99
N ALA A 373 -12.80 30.47 -5.58
CA ALA A 373 -12.24 31.13 -4.40
C ALA A 373 -12.47 30.35 -3.10
N ASP A 374 -13.65 29.76 -2.92
CA ASP A 374 -13.94 28.91 -1.75
C ASP A 374 -13.03 27.67 -1.72
N ILE A 375 -12.78 27.09 -2.89
CA ILE A 375 -11.94 25.89 -3.04
C ILE A 375 -10.49 26.23 -2.74
N ILE A 376 -9.98 27.35 -3.26
CA ILE A 376 -8.64 27.88 -2.98
C ILE A 376 -8.47 28.11 -1.47
N GLU A 377 -9.46 28.75 -0.84
CA GLU A 377 -9.44 29.03 0.61
C GLU A 377 -9.45 27.74 1.43
N ARG A 378 -10.34 26.79 1.09
CA ARG A 378 -10.46 25.50 1.79
C ARG A 378 -9.23 24.62 1.62
N ALA A 379 -8.65 24.58 0.42
CA ALA A 379 -7.43 23.84 0.12
C ALA A 379 -6.17 24.51 0.68
N LYS A 380 -6.29 25.75 1.17
CA LYS A 380 -5.18 26.59 1.67
C LYS A 380 -4.05 26.70 0.63
N ILE A 381 -4.42 27.05 -0.59
CA ILE A 381 -3.49 27.24 -1.72
C ILE A 381 -3.57 28.67 -2.25
N LYS A 382 -2.64 29.04 -3.13
CA LYS A 382 -2.68 30.28 -3.92
C LYS A 382 -3.55 30.08 -5.15
N GLU A 383 -4.09 31.19 -5.66
CA GLU A 383 -4.86 31.20 -6.90
C GLU A 383 -4.06 30.66 -8.10
N SER A 384 -2.78 31.00 -8.19
CA SER A 384 -1.88 30.48 -9.24
C SER A 384 -1.72 28.96 -9.21
N GLU A 385 -1.79 28.35 -8.02
CA GLU A 385 -1.64 26.91 -7.82
C GLU A 385 -2.92 26.16 -8.22
N PHE A 386 -4.09 26.78 -8.13
CA PHE A 386 -5.33 26.21 -8.68
C PHE A 386 -5.26 26.15 -10.21
N TYR A 387 -4.89 27.27 -10.84
CA TYR A 387 -4.82 27.41 -12.30
C TYR A 387 -3.67 26.66 -12.97
N GLU A 388 -2.75 26.09 -12.18
CA GLU A 388 -1.76 25.13 -12.67
C GLU A 388 -2.39 23.78 -13.03
N TYR A 389 -3.45 23.37 -12.32
CA TYR A 389 -4.10 22.07 -12.48
C TYR A 389 -5.50 22.14 -13.10
N PHE A 390 -6.24 23.21 -12.83
CA PHE A 390 -7.63 23.37 -13.27
C PHE A 390 -7.85 24.77 -13.84
N THR A 391 -8.29 24.85 -15.08
CA THR A 391 -8.54 26.14 -15.72
C THR A 391 -9.88 26.76 -15.30
N GLU A 392 -10.83 25.92 -14.89
CA GLU A 392 -12.16 26.33 -14.45
C GLU A 392 -12.78 25.32 -13.46
N LYS A 393 -13.81 25.77 -12.72
CA LYS A 393 -14.51 24.92 -11.73
C LYS A 393 -15.16 23.68 -12.37
N ASP A 394 -15.58 23.78 -13.63
CA ASP A 394 -16.28 22.70 -14.32
C ASP A 394 -15.38 21.47 -14.55
N GLU A 395 -14.05 21.65 -14.72
CA GLU A 395 -13.09 20.54 -14.83
C GLU A 395 -13.03 19.69 -13.54
N LEU A 396 -13.38 20.26 -12.38
CA LEU A 396 -13.47 19.48 -11.14
C LEU A 396 -14.65 18.50 -11.17
N GLN A 397 -15.66 18.73 -12.00
CA GLN A 397 -16.76 17.78 -12.16
C GLN A 397 -16.31 16.51 -12.86
N ASP A 398 -15.32 16.60 -13.75
CA ASP A 398 -14.75 15.46 -14.45
C ASP A 398 -13.92 14.57 -13.52
N THR A 399 -13.47 15.11 -12.38
CA THR A 399 -12.83 14.32 -11.30
C THR A 399 -13.80 13.46 -10.51
N MET A 400 -15.12 13.51 -10.80
CA MET A 400 -16.06 12.54 -10.24
C MET A 400 -15.77 11.13 -10.75
N GLY A 401 -15.31 11.02 -12.00
CA GLY A 401 -14.77 9.77 -12.55
C GLY A 401 -13.58 9.27 -11.72
N ASP A 402 -12.67 10.17 -11.32
CA ASP A 402 -11.51 9.81 -10.47
C ASP A 402 -11.96 9.23 -9.11
N LEU A 403 -13.00 9.80 -8.49
CA LEU A 403 -13.59 9.28 -7.23
C LEU A 403 -14.25 7.92 -7.39
N PHE A 404 -15.01 7.72 -8.47
CA PHE A 404 -15.61 6.42 -8.79
C PHE A 404 -14.56 5.39 -9.17
N ASP A 405 -13.52 5.77 -9.92
CA ASP A 405 -12.43 4.91 -10.36
C ASP A 405 -11.55 4.48 -9.18
N GLN A 406 -11.26 5.39 -8.23
CA GLN A 406 -10.55 5.05 -7.00
C GLN A 406 -11.35 4.04 -6.18
N LYS A 407 -12.65 4.30 -5.98
CA LYS A 407 -13.53 3.34 -5.29
C LYS A 407 -13.73 2.04 -6.07
N TYR A 408 -13.77 2.06 -7.40
CA TYR A 408 -13.84 0.85 -8.23
C TYR A 408 -12.53 0.06 -8.18
N ALA A 409 -11.37 0.72 -8.17
CA ALA A 409 -10.07 0.08 -7.99
C ALA A 409 -10.00 -0.58 -6.61
N ASP A 410 -10.43 0.12 -5.56
CA ASP A 410 -10.53 -0.44 -4.21
C ASP A 410 -11.49 -1.64 -4.18
N LEU A 411 -12.64 -1.55 -4.86
CA LEU A 411 -13.62 -2.63 -4.98
C LEU A 411 -13.09 -3.81 -5.79
N MET A 412 -12.28 -3.59 -6.83
CA MET A 412 -11.69 -4.63 -7.68
C MET A 412 -10.53 -5.34 -7.00
N VAL A 413 -9.73 -4.60 -6.20
CA VAL A 413 -8.65 -5.14 -5.36
C VAL A 413 -9.23 -5.95 -4.20
N SER A 414 -10.34 -5.49 -3.62
CA SER A 414 -11.05 -6.18 -2.54
C SER A 414 -12.00 -7.29 -3.02
N MET A 415 -12.20 -7.44 -4.33
CA MET A 415 -13.13 -8.43 -4.88
C MET A 415 -12.55 -9.83 -4.76
N ASN A 416 -13.30 -10.75 -4.14
CA ASN A 416 -12.86 -12.14 -4.00
C ASN A 416 -12.57 -12.75 -5.39
N PRO A 417 -11.32 -13.19 -5.67
CA PRO A 417 -10.94 -13.68 -6.98
C PRO A 417 -11.70 -14.96 -7.39
N ARG A 418 -12.21 -15.72 -6.41
CA ARG A 418 -13.00 -16.95 -6.61
C ARG A 418 -14.48 -16.72 -6.90
N PHE A 419 -15.00 -15.49 -6.76
CA PHE A 419 -16.36 -15.19 -7.19
C PHE A 419 -16.55 -15.56 -8.66
N SER A 420 -17.65 -16.24 -8.95
CA SER A 420 -18.10 -16.42 -10.31
C SER A 420 -18.33 -15.07 -10.97
N GLN A 421 -18.30 -15.02 -12.31
CA GLN A 421 -18.54 -13.76 -13.03
C GLN A 421 -19.90 -13.14 -12.68
N TYR A 422 -20.89 -13.97 -12.35
CA TYR A 422 -22.18 -13.52 -11.87
C TYR A 422 -22.10 -12.87 -10.48
N GLU A 423 -21.42 -13.48 -9.52
CA GLU A 423 -21.25 -12.95 -8.16
C GLU A 423 -20.43 -11.65 -8.15
N LYS A 424 -19.41 -11.55 -9.02
CA LYS A 424 -18.65 -10.31 -9.24
C LYS A 424 -19.55 -9.17 -9.73
N LEU A 425 -20.44 -9.46 -10.68
CA LEU A 425 -21.41 -8.48 -11.17
C LEU A 425 -22.42 -8.06 -10.10
N VAL A 426 -22.89 -9.00 -9.27
CA VAL A 426 -23.78 -8.70 -8.14
C VAL A 426 -23.08 -7.82 -7.09
N TYR A 427 -21.84 -8.15 -6.73
CA TYR A 427 -21.03 -7.39 -5.78
C TYR A 427 -20.79 -5.95 -6.26
N LEU A 428 -20.39 -5.77 -7.51
CA LEU A 428 -20.20 -4.45 -8.11
C LEU A 428 -21.51 -3.64 -8.15
N ASN A 429 -22.62 -4.29 -8.46
CA ASN A 429 -23.94 -3.63 -8.49
C ASN A 429 -24.41 -3.20 -7.09
N GLN A 430 -24.17 -4.03 -6.06
CA GLN A 430 -24.44 -3.67 -4.66
C GLN A 430 -23.54 -2.54 -4.15
N ALA A 431 -22.27 -2.54 -4.52
CA ALA A 431 -21.34 -1.49 -4.16
C ALA A 431 -21.77 -0.15 -4.79
N LEU A 432 -22.12 -0.14 -6.08
CA LEU A 432 -22.66 1.02 -6.76
C LEU A 432 -23.91 1.60 -6.07
N PHE A 433 -24.82 0.73 -5.62
CA PHE A 433 -25.97 1.15 -4.82
C PHE A 433 -25.54 1.90 -3.55
N GLY A 434 -24.60 1.33 -2.78
CA GLY A 434 -24.06 1.96 -1.57
C GLY A 434 -23.43 3.33 -1.86
N LEU A 435 -22.71 3.47 -2.98
CA LEU A 435 -22.13 4.74 -3.41
C LEU A 435 -23.18 5.80 -3.71
N ILE A 436 -24.24 5.42 -4.43
CA ILE A 436 -25.32 6.35 -4.76
C ILE A 436 -26.13 6.71 -3.51
N GLU A 437 -26.33 5.76 -2.58
CA GLU A 437 -27.02 6.01 -1.32
C GLU A 437 -26.22 6.98 -0.43
N GLU A 438 -24.90 6.80 -0.34
CA GLU A 438 -23.98 7.71 0.35
C GLU A 438 -23.99 9.10 -0.31
N GLY A 439 -23.87 9.16 -1.64
CA GLY A 439 -23.94 10.42 -2.38
C GLY A 439 -25.30 11.12 -2.24
N GLN A 440 -26.42 10.39 -2.15
CA GLN A 440 -27.72 10.97 -1.81
C GLN A 440 -27.72 11.54 -0.38
N LYS A 441 -27.19 10.82 0.61
CA LYS A 441 -27.07 11.31 2.00
C LYS A 441 -26.27 12.62 2.07
N ASN A 442 -25.19 12.71 1.29
CA ASN A 442 -24.30 13.87 1.20
C ASN A 442 -24.80 14.99 0.27
N GLY A 443 -25.94 14.80 -0.42
CA GLY A 443 -26.53 15.80 -1.30
C GLY A 443 -25.88 15.90 -2.69
N GLU A 444 -25.01 14.95 -3.05
CA GLU A 444 -24.29 14.85 -4.31
C GLU A 444 -25.21 14.34 -5.45
N PHE A 445 -26.15 13.45 -5.13
CA PHE A 445 -27.15 12.91 -6.07
C PHE A 445 -28.58 13.33 -5.72
N SER A 446 -29.44 13.43 -6.74
CA SER A 446 -30.86 13.73 -6.59
C SER A 446 -31.55 12.71 -5.69
N LYS A 447 -32.44 13.17 -4.80
CA LYS A 447 -33.33 12.32 -3.98
C LYS A 447 -34.72 12.16 -4.59
N GLU A 448 -34.93 12.63 -5.82
CA GLU A 448 -36.22 12.51 -6.52
C GLU A 448 -36.53 11.05 -6.90
N ASP A 449 -35.49 10.24 -7.12
CA ASP A 449 -35.56 8.79 -7.31
C ASP A 449 -34.82 8.07 -6.18
N SER A 450 -35.16 6.80 -5.94
CA SER A 450 -34.44 5.95 -4.98
C SER A 450 -33.03 5.61 -5.45
N ALA A 451 -32.06 5.50 -4.53
CA ALA A 451 -30.69 5.04 -4.85
C ALA A 451 -30.67 3.72 -5.65
N GLU A 452 -31.60 2.81 -5.38
CA GLU A 452 -31.77 1.53 -6.09
C GLU A 452 -32.07 1.75 -7.57
N ASN A 453 -33.13 2.51 -7.88
CA ASN A 453 -33.45 2.90 -9.26
C ASN A 453 -32.29 3.61 -9.98
N LEU A 454 -31.60 4.52 -9.29
CA LEU A 454 -30.48 5.26 -9.89
C LEU A 454 -29.30 4.34 -10.23
N ALA A 455 -28.98 3.41 -9.33
CA ALA A 455 -27.95 2.39 -9.53
C ALA A 455 -28.34 1.43 -10.66
N ASP A 456 -29.59 0.98 -10.71
CA ASP A 456 -30.09 0.10 -11.75
C ASP A 456 -30.08 0.74 -13.14
N ASN A 457 -30.47 2.01 -13.23
CA ASN A 457 -30.44 2.77 -14.47
C ASN A 457 -28.99 2.99 -14.93
N TYR A 458 -28.06 3.28 -14.01
CA TYR A 458 -26.63 3.40 -14.31
C TYR A 458 -26.07 2.06 -14.85
N ALA A 459 -26.30 0.98 -14.12
CA ALA A 459 -25.86 -0.35 -14.53
C ALA A 459 -26.50 -0.80 -15.85
N SER A 460 -27.73 -0.36 -16.15
CA SER A 460 -28.40 -0.64 -17.43
C SER A 460 -27.75 0.10 -18.59
N LEU A 461 -27.30 1.34 -18.38
CA LEU A 461 -26.55 2.11 -19.38
C LEU A 461 -25.22 1.41 -19.70
N GLU A 462 -24.45 1.00 -18.68
CA GLU A 462 -23.19 0.29 -18.89
C GLU A 462 -23.38 -1.04 -19.62
N ARG A 463 -24.35 -1.85 -19.18
CA ARG A 463 -24.71 -3.11 -19.86
C ARG A 463 -25.11 -2.87 -21.31
N GLY A 464 -25.89 -1.82 -21.59
CA GLY A 464 -26.29 -1.43 -22.94
C GLY A 464 -25.09 -1.05 -23.83
N MET A 465 -24.12 -0.30 -23.30
CA MET A 465 -22.90 0.07 -24.03
C MET A 465 -22.04 -1.15 -24.37
N ILE A 466 -21.87 -2.07 -23.41
CA ILE A 466 -21.12 -3.31 -23.61
C ILE A 466 -21.82 -4.21 -24.63
N TYR A 467 -23.14 -4.32 -24.55
CA TYR A 467 -23.94 -5.11 -25.50
C TYR A 467 -23.84 -4.57 -26.93
N ASP A 468 -23.98 -3.25 -27.14
CA ASP A 468 -23.82 -2.62 -28.47
C ASP A 468 -22.40 -2.81 -29.02
N TRP A 469 -21.39 -2.73 -28.15
CA TRP A 469 -19.99 -2.93 -28.52
C TRP A 469 -19.74 -4.36 -29.02
N CYS A 470 -20.29 -5.36 -28.32
CA CYS A 470 -20.26 -6.75 -28.74
C CYS A 470 -20.96 -6.96 -30.08
N LEU A 471 -22.16 -6.38 -30.29
CA LEU A 471 -22.89 -6.49 -31.56
C LEU A 471 -22.13 -5.88 -32.75
N LYS A 472 -21.33 -4.84 -32.49
CA LYS A 472 -20.53 -4.15 -33.51
C LYS A 472 -19.10 -4.69 -33.63
N GLY A 473 -18.83 -5.87 -33.07
CA GLY A 473 -17.55 -6.56 -33.19
C GLY A 473 -16.37 -5.76 -32.63
N GLY A 474 -16.61 -4.96 -31.60
CA GLY A 474 -15.58 -4.13 -30.97
C GLY A 474 -15.01 -3.01 -31.84
N SER A 475 -15.76 -2.56 -32.85
CA SER A 475 -15.33 -1.55 -33.84
C SER A 475 -15.05 -0.14 -33.29
N TYR A 476 -15.24 0.09 -31.99
CA TYR A 476 -14.94 1.35 -31.32
C TYR A 476 -14.39 1.11 -29.91
N SER A 477 -13.75 2.12 -29.32
CA SER A 477 -13.27 2.05 -27.94
C SER A 477 -14.44 2.21 -26.95
N LEU A 478 -14.65 1.23 -26.07
CA LEU A 478 -15.60 1.33 -24.95
C LEU A 478 -15.26 2.51 -24.04
N ARG A 479 -13.96 2.77 -23.81
CA ARG A 479 -13.47 3.88 -22.98
C ARG A 479 -13.89 5.23 -23.56
N GLU A 480 -13.64 5.44 -24.86
CA GLU A 480 -14.00 6.72 -25.50
C GLU A 480 -15.51 6.88 -25.64
N LYS A 481 -16.26 5.79 -25.79
CA LYS A 481 -17.73 5.82 -25.78
C LYS A 481 -18.29 6.12 -24.38
N GLY A 482 -17.69 5.55 -23.34
CA GLY A 482 -18.02 5.80 -21.95
C GLY A 482 -17.80 7.25 -21.56
N LYS A 483 -16.64 7.84 -21.92
CA LYS A 483 -16.36 9.27 -21.72
C LYS A 483 -17.38 10.20 -22.39
N GLN A 484 -18.03 9.75 -23.48
CA GLN A 484 -19.06 10.55 -24.15
C GLN A 484 -20.44 10.42 -23.48
N LEU A 485 -20.80 9.24 -22.99
CA LEU A 485 -22.17 8.93 -22.53
C LEU A 485 -22.35 9.01 -21.01
N LEU A 486 -21.36 8.57 -20.24
CA LEU A 486 -21.45 8.52 -18.77
C LEU A 486 -21.57 9.91 -18.15
N PRO A 487 -20.82 10.95 -18.57
CA PRO A 487 -20.99 12.29 -18.01
C PRO A 487 -22.41 12.85 -18.23
N ILE A 488 -23.02 12.62 -19.40
CA ILE A 488 -24.38 13.07 -19.71
C ILE A 488 -25.39 12.43 -18.76
N TYR A 489 -25.24 11.12 -18.51
CA TYR A 489 -26.12 10.38 -17.61
C TYR A 489 -25.88 10.77 -16.15
N LEU A 490 -24.62 10.85 -15.69
CA LEU A 490 -24.27 11.26 -14.34
C LEU A 490 -24.71 12.70 -14.03
N GLN A 491 -24.69 13.59 -15.03
CA GLN A 491 -25.29 14.93 -14.92
C GLN A 491 -26.80 14.86 -14.71
N SER A 492 -27.51 13.92 -15.36
CA SER A 492 -28.96 13.73 -15.17
C SER A 492 -29.33 13.18 -13.79
N LEU A 493 -28.39 12.54 -13.09
CA LEU A 493 -28.56 12.08 -11.70
C LEU A 493 -28.44 13.20 -10.67
N ARG A 494 -27.92 14.37 -11.06
CA ARG A 494 -27.78 15.53 -10.19
C ARG A 494 -29.08 16.33 -10.17
N LYS A 495 -29.35 16.99 -9.05
CA LYS A 495 -30.53 17.84 -8.87
C LYS A 495 -30.62 18.87 -10.00
N ALA A 496 -31.76 18.93 -10.69
CA ALA A 496 -32.08 20.03 -11.58
C ALA A 496 -32.35 21.28 -10.73
N GLY A 497 -31.29 22.04 -10.45
CA GLY A 497 -31.35 23.37 -9.88
C GLY A 497 -30.30 24.18 -10.54
#